data_AF-A0A350CZE1-F1
#
_entry.id   AF-A0A350CZE1-F1
#
_cell.length_a   1.000
_cell.length_b   1.000
_cell.length_c   1.000
_cell.angle_alpha   90.00
_cell.angle_beta   90.00
_cell.angle_gamma   90.00
#
_symmetry.space_group_name_H-M   'P 1'
#
loop_
_entity.id
_entity.type
_entity.pdbx_description
1 polymer ?
#
loop_
_entity_poly.entity_id
_entity_poly.type
_entity_poly.pdbx_seq_one_letter_code
_entity_poly.pdbx_strand_id
1 'polypeptide(L)' 'AKARLIRDGVVIFDGKIESLKRFKEDVQEVAKGFECGIKLKDYNDVKVGDIIECYEVKLEKPQ' A
#
# COMPACT_ATOMS: atom_id res chain seq x y z
N ALA A 1 -3.13 -3.48 7.00
CA ALA A 1 -2.67 -2.14 6.62
C ALA A 1 -3.65 -1.51 5.61
N LYS A 2 -3.81 -0.18 5.65
CA LYS A 2 -4.46 0.58 4.57
C LYS A 2 -3.38 1.26 3.73
N ALA A 3 -3.69 1.52 2.47
CA ALA A 3 -2.83 2.29 1.60
C ALA A 3 -3.67 3.16 0.66
N ARG A 4 -3.10 4.30 0.30
CA ARG A 4 -3.64 5.18 -0.73
C ARG A 4 -2.64 5.35 -1.87
N LEU A 5 -3.14 5.38 -3.08
CA LEU A 5 -2.38 5.64 -4.30
C LEU A 5 -2.57 7.10 -4.69
N ILE A 6 -1.47 7.82 -4.88
CA ILE A 6 -1.45 9.22 -5.27
C ILE A 6 -0.73 9.33 -6.61
N ARG A 7 -1.40 9.93 -7.60
CA ARG A 7 -0.86 10.20 -8.94
C ARG A 7 -1.04 11.69 -9.23
N ASP A 8 0.04 12.39 -9.56
CA ASP A 8 0.01 13.84 -9.84
C ASP A 8 -0.65 14.68 -8.72
N GLY A 9 -0.49 14.25 -7.46
CA GLY A 9 -1.08 14.92 -6.29
C GLY A 9 -2.56 14.60 -6.03
N VAL A 10 -3.19 13.74 -6.84
CA VAL A 10 -4.58 13.31 -6.68
C VAL A 10 -4.64 11.88 -6.13
N VAL A 11 -5.53 11.64 -5.16
CA VAL A 11 -5.79 10.28 -4.64
C VAL A 11 -6.60 9.50 -5.66
N ILE A 12 -5.98 8.51 -6.29
CA ILE A 12 -6.61 7.65 -7.30
C ILE A 12 -7.26 6.42 -6.66
N PHE A 13 -6.67 5.94 -5.57
CA PHE A 13 -7.18 4.78 -4.83
C PHE A 13 -6.99 5.01 -3.33
N ASP A 14 -8.00 4.68 -2.54
CA ASP A 14 -7.91 4.58 -1.08
C ASP A 14 -8.52 3.24 -0.67
N GLY A 15 -7.76 2.41 0.02
CA GLY A 15 -8.25 1.08 0.36
C GLY A 15 -7.31 0.26 1.20
N LYS A 16 -7.56 -1.06 1.17
CA LYS A 16 -6.74 -2.04 1.88
C LYS A 16 -5.71 -2.65 0.93
N ILE A 17 -4.53 -2.93 1.46
CA ILE A 17 -3.53 -3.76 0.79
C ILE A 17 -4.04 -5.20 0.83
N GLU A 18 -4.09 -5.86 -0.33
CA GLU A 18 -4.52 -7.26 -0.44
C GLU A 18 -3.39 -8.22 -0.06
N SER A 19 -2.20 -8.02 -0.61
CA SER A 19 -1.03 -8.84 -0.29
C SER A 19 0.27 -8.06 -0.56
N LEU A 20 1.31 -8.44 0.17
CA LEU A 20 2.68 -8.00 -0.07
C LEU A 20 3.51 -9.24 -0.39
N LYS A 21 4.13 -9.26 -1.56
CA LYS A 21 4.95 -10.38 -2.02
C LYS A 21 6.36 -9.94 -2.26
N ARG A 22 7.32 -10.70 -1.74
CA ARG A 22 8.73 -10.55 -2.07
C ARG A 22 9.14 -11.75 -2.90
N PHE A 23 9.47 -11.52 -4.17
CA PHE A 23 9.69 -12.58 -5.16
C PHE A 23 8.47 -13.51 -5.30
N LYS A 24 8.49 -14.65 -4.62
CA LYS A 24 7.43 -15.67 -4.65
C LYS A 24 6.81 -15.94 -3.28
N GLU A 25 7.26 -15.22 -2.26
CA GLU A 25 6.83 -15.43 -0.88
C GLU A 25 5.95 -14.28 -0.41
N ASP A 26 4.84 -14.61 0.24
CA ASP A 26 3.99 -13.66 0.95
C ASP A 26 4.71 -13.22 2.23
N VAL A 27 4.90 -11.91 2.39
CA VAL A 27 5.60 -11.33 3.53
C VAL A 27 4.68 -10.35 4.24
N GLN A 28 4.87 -10.20 5.55
CA GLN A 28 4.09 -9.25 6.34
C GLN A 28 4.64 -7.83 6.23
N GLU A 29 5.96 -7.69 6.08
CA GLU A 29 6.67 -6.41 6.09
C GLU A 29 7.85 -6.46 5.10
N VAL A 30 8.18 -5.30 4.53
CA VAL A 30 9.35 -5.10 3.67
C VAL A 30 10.17 -3.96 4.23
N ALA A 31 11.46 -4.21 4.40
CA ALA A 31 12.40 -3.16 4.79
C ALA A 31 12.61 -2.15 3.65
N LYS A 32 12.88 -0.90 4.03
CA LYS A 32 13.17 0.17 3.08
C LYS A 32 14.36 -0.21 2.18
N GLY A 33 14.23 0.06 0.88
CA GLY A 33 15.30 -0.20 -0.11
C GLY A 33 15.25 -1.59 -0.74
N PHE A 34 14.29 -2.44 -0.36
CA PHE A 34 14.04 -3.71 -1.04
C PHE A 34 12.88 -3.60 -2.02
N GLU A 35 13.02 -4.26 -3.16
CA GLU A 35 11.93 -4.43 -4.11
C GLU A 35 10.86 -5.36 -3.54
N CYS A 36 9.60 -4.96 -3.70
CA CYS A 36 8.44 -5.74 -3.30
C CYS A 36 7.30 -5.56 -4.29
N GLY A 37 6.50 -6.62 -4.46
CA GLY A 37 5.23 -6.56 -5.16
C GLY A 37 4.12 -6.24 -4.16
N ILE A 38 3.35 -5.20 -4.45
CA ILE A 38 2.18 -4.81 -3.66
C ILE A 38 0.94 -5.08 -4.51
N LYS A 39 -0.04 -5.77 -3.93
CA LYS A 39 -1.36 -5.93 -4.54
C LYS A 39 -2.38 -5.14 -3.74
N LEU A 40 -3.09 -4.25 -4.40
CA LEU A 40 -4.16 -3.46 -3.81
C LEU A 40 -5.49 -4.20 -4.00
N LYS A 41 -6.33 -4.18 -2.97
CA LYS A 41 -7.62 -4.88 -3.04
C LYS A 41 -8.53 -4.18 -4.04
N ASP A 42 -9.05 -4.93 -5.02
CA ASP A 42 -9.92 -4.44 -6.09
C ASP A 42 -9.27 -3.34 -6.99
N TYR A 43 -7.94 -3.26 -7.02
CA TYR A 43 -7.22 -2.27 -7.84
C TYR A 43 -5.95 -2.84 -8.48
N ASN A 44 -5.85 -2.72 -9.81
CA ASN A 44 -4.75 -3.27 -10.60
C ASN A 44 -4.10 -2.24 -11.56
N ASP A 45 -4.59 -1.01 -11.67
CA ASP A 45 -4.07 0.01 -12.60
C ASP A 45 -2.92 0.85 -11.99
N VAL A 46 -1.92 0.19 -11.40
CA VAL A 46 -0.74 0.86 -10.86
C VAL A 46 0.22 1.17 -12.02
N LYS A 47 0.69 2.41 -12.10
CA LYS A 47 1.57 2.91 -13.16
C LYS A 47 2.86 3.48 -12.58
N VAL A 48 3.88 3.53 -13.42
CA VAL A 48 5.16 4.17 -13.07
C VAL A 48 4.91 5.65 -12.79
N GLY A 49 5.40 6.14 -11.65
CA GLY A 49 5.17 7.49 -11.16
C GLY A 49 4.12 7.58 -10.06
N ASP A 50 3.38 6.50 -9.79
CA ASP A 50 2.46 6.46 -8.65
C ASP A 50 3.19 6.40 -7.31
N ILE A 51 2.62 7.11 -6.34
CA ILE A 51 3.09 7.10 -4.95
C ILE A 51 2.07 6.31 -4.12
N ILE A 52 2.49 5.17 -3.57
CA ILE A 52 1.70 4.39 -2.62
C ILE A 52 2.09 4.81 -1.21
N GLU A 53 1.13 5.34 -0.45
CA GLU A 53 1.33 5.70 0.94
C GLU A 53 0.55 4.74 1.85
N CYS A 54 1.30 3.94 2.62
CA CYS A 54 0.75 3.03 3.61
C CYS A 54 0.51 3.75 4.94
N TYR A 55 -0.67 3.60 5.51
CA TYR A 55 -1.04 4.22 6.78
C TYR A 55 -1.76 3.23 7.69
N GLU A 56 -1.61 3.48 9.00
CA GLU A 56 -2.32 2.76 10.05
C GLU A 56 -3.29 3.71 10.74
N VAL A 57 -4.55 3.30 10.85
CA VAL A 57 -5.56 4.06 11.59
C VAL A 57 -5.48 3.60 13.04
N LYS A 58 -4.84 4.40 13.90
CA LYS A 58 -4.92 4.21 15.35
C LYS A 58 -6.19 4.86 15.86
N LEU A 59 -7.12 4.04 16.36
CA LEU A 59 -8.28 4.51 17.12
C LEU A 59 -7.82 4.73 18.56
N GLU A 60 -7.44 5.96 18.86
CA GLU A 60 -7.15 6.39 20.23
C GLU A 60 -8.49 6.46 20.96
N LYS A 61 -8.70 5.60 21.97
CA LYS A 61 -9.84 5.77 22.86
C LYS A 61 -9.57 7.02 23.71
N PRO A 62 -10.48 7.99 23.78
CA PRO A 62 -10.35 9.06 24.76
C PRO A 62 -10.33 8.43 26.16
N GLN A 63 -9.33 8.82 26.94
CA GLN A 63 -9.12 8.44 28.33
C GLN A 63 -10.25 8.98 29.21
#